data_AF-A0A7X8HFB7-F1
#
_entry.id   AF-A0A7X8HFB7-F1
#
_cell.length_a   1.000
_cell.length_b   1.000
_cell.length_c   1.000
_cell.angle_alpha   90.00
_cell.angle_beta   90.00
_cell.angle_gamma   90.00
#
_symmetry.space_group_name_H-M   'P 1'
#
loop_
_entity.id
_entity.type
_entity.pdbx_description
1 polymer ?
#
loop_
_entity_poly.entity_id
_entity_poly.type
_entity_poly.pdbx_seq_one_letter_code
_entity_poly.pdbx_strand_id
1 'polypeptide(L)'
;MRAIRLFSKDPLETLDGRGAFAAVSSMLVFAALFLGSPASPPNAAVSVGAADMRVLALENREGEPVDGLVAETPPRDEGLWYQVYVVKKGDIPGQIAETFGVTVDTLISFNDIRNTRAIRIGSFLKIPNMNGILHEVAPGDTLDSIAAKYSISPDRVAEVNRLDSGILREGRKLFLPDARLSSFTLREINGDLFKWPIRGWITSWYGWRDDP
;
A
#
# COMPACT_ATOMS: atom_id res chain seq x y z
N MET A 1 -41.61 -62.65 -6.78
CA MET A 1 -41.34 -63.77 -7.70
C MET A 1 -40.07 -63.45 -8.48
N ARG A 2 -39.17 -64.45 -8.71
CA ARG A 2 -38.16 -64.62 -9.81
C ARG A 2 -37.41 -63.39 -10.39
N ALA A 3 -36.12 -63.40 -10.74
CA ALA A 3 -35.00 -64.36 -10.60
C ALA A 3 -33.65 -63.67 -10.96
N ILE A 4 -32.51 -64.34 -10.71
CA ILE A 4 -31.12 -63.87 -10.89
C ILE A 4 -30.50 -64.34 -12.24
N ARG A 5 -29.50 -63.61 -12.79
CA ARG A 5 -28.36 -63.94 -13.74
C ARG A 5 -27.96 -62.66 -14.50
N LEU A 6 -26.78 -62.39 -15.11
CA LEU A 6 -25.33 -62.78 -15.07
C LEU A 6 -24.60 -61.56 -15.72
N PHE A 7 -23.38 -61.09 -15.39
CA PHE A 7 -22.01 -61.65 -15.37
C PHE A 7 -21.40 -62.07 -16.73
N SER A 8 -20.55 -61.20 -17.32
CA SER A 8 -19.32 -61.47 -18.14
C SER A 8 -18.83 -60.12 -18.73
N LYS A 9 -17.68 -59.53 -18.34
CA LYS A 9 -16.26 -59.82 -18.70
C LYS A 9 -15.87 -59.58 -20.17
N ASP A 10 -14.84 -58.74 -20.34
CA ASP A 10 -14.12 -58.39 -21.58
C ASP A 10 -13.25 -59.55 -22.11
N PRO A 11 -12.68 -59.41 -23.34
CA PRO A 11 -11.21 -59.40 -23.42
C PRO A 11 -10.60 -58.46 -24.50
N LEU A 12 -9.27 -58.36 -24.47
CA LEU A 12 -8.42 -57.52 -25.33
C LEU A 12 -8.00 -58.18 -26.67
N GLU A 13 -7.78 -57.36 -27.70
CA GLU A 13 -6.71 -57.54 -28.70
C GLU A 13 -5.92 -56.20 -28.74
N THR A 14 -4.60 -56.10 -28.56
CA THR A 14 -3.43 -56.84 -29.09
C THR A 14 -3.04 -56.39 -30.49
N LEU A 15 -2.17 -55.36 -30.56
CA LEU A 15 -1.37 -55.03 -31.74
C LEU A 15 0.14 -55.15 -31.40
N ASP A 16 0.70 -56.30 -31.77
CA ASP A 16 2.14 -56.51 -32.00
C ASP A 16 2.51 -55.67 -33.25
N GLY A 17 3.63 -54.96 -33.40
CA GLY A 17 4.90 -55.00 -32.69
C GLY A 17 6.03 -55.26 -33.70
N ARG A 18 6.69 -54.19 -34.20
CA ARG A 18 8.06 -54.15 -34.80
C ARG A 18 8.38 -52.82 -35.53
N GLY A 19 9.49 -52.20 -35.16
CA GLY A 19 10.47 -51.69 -36.14
C GLY A 19 10.55 -50.18 -36.46
N ALA A 20 11.66 -49.59 -35.99
CA ALA A 20 12.55 -48.68 -36.73
C ALA A 20 12.25 -47.16 -36.94
N PHE A 21 13.06 -46.35 -36.23
CA PHE A 21 13.90 -45.23 -36.72
C PHE A 21 13.35 -44.11 -37.64
N ALA A 22 13.18 -42.92 -37.03
CA ALA A 22 13.78 -41.62 -37.38
C ALA A 22 13.91 -41.12 -38.86
N ALA A 23 13.18 -40.03 -39.18
CA ALA A 23 13.59 -38.86 -40.01
C ALA A 23 12.49 -37.78 -39.91
N VAL A 24 12.72 -36.56 -39.39
CA VAL A 24 13.35 -35.37 -40.01
C VAL A 24 12.45 -34.61 -41.01
N SER A 25 12.21 -33.33 -40.69
CA SER A 25 11.79 -32.22 -41.57
C SER A 25 10.37 -32.18 -42.18
N SER A 26 9.60 -31.17 -41.76
CA SER A 26 8.95 -30.26 -42.72
C SER A 26 8.75 -28.88 -42.09
N MET A 27 9.56 -27.93 -42.55
CA MET A 27 9.61 -26.54 -42.11
C MET A 27 8.67 -25.72 -43.00
N LEU A 28 7.57 -25.18 -42.46
CA LEU A 28 6.65 -24.35 -43.23
C LEU A 28 6.89 -22.86 -42.93
N VAL A 29 7.71 -22.26 -43.80
CA VAL A 29 8.03 -20.82 -43.80
C VAL A 29 6.83 -20.05 -44.35
N PHE A 30 6.32 -19.06 -43.61
CA PHE A 30 5.42 -18.05 -44.16
C PHE A 30 6.12 -16.69 -44.14
N ALA A 31 6.51 -16.21 -45.31
CA ALA A 31 7.18 -14.93 -45.47
C ALA A 31 6.15 -13.80 -45.61
N ALA A 32 6.24 -12.79 -44.74
CA ALA A 32 5.54 -11.52 -44.92
C ALA A 32 6.56 -10.38 -44.85
N LEU A 33 6.96 -9.90 -46.02
CA LEU A 33 7.88 -8.76 -46.14
C LEU A 33 7.04 -7.47 -46.07
N PHE A 34 7.16 -6.71 -44.98
CA PHE A 34 6.69 -5.32 -44.93
C PHE A 34 7.80 -4.43 -44.35
N LEU A 35 8.27 -3.50 -45.17
CA LEU A 35 9.29 -2.52 -44.82
C LEU A 35 8.66 -1.33 -44.09
N GLY A 36 9.23 -0.93 -42.95
CA GLY A 36 8.91 0.34 -42.31
C GLY A 36 8.92 0.31 -40.78
N SER A 37 10.07 0.55 -40.16
CA SER A 37 10.12 0.93 -38.75
C SER A 37 9.53 2.33 -38.55
N PRO A 38 8.76 2.53 -37.47
CA PRO A 38 9.09 3.60 -36.53
C PRO A 38 9.50 3.01 -35.18
N ALA A 39 10.43 3.68 -34.50
CA ALA A 39 10.93 3.24 -33.20
C ALA A 39 10.05 3.76 -32.05
N SER A 40 9.72 2.85 -31.09
CA SER A 40 9.32 3.16 -29.70
C SER A 40 7.98 3.90 -29.50
N PRO A 41 7.33 3.80 -28.31
CA PRO A 41 7.87 3.36 -27.02
C PRO A 41 7.47 1.94 -26.58
N PRO A 42 8.28 1.30 -25.71
CA PRO A 42 7.82 0.17 -24.92
C PRO A 42 6.84 0.62 -23.83
N ASN A 43 5.98 -0.30 -23.39
CA ASN A 43 5.14 -0.21 -22.20
C ASN A 43 4.12 0.93 -22.22
N ALA A 44 2.98 0.68 -22.88
CA ALA A 44 1.73 1.36 -22.50
C ALA A 44 1.38 0.96 -21.06
N ALA A 45 1.75 1.81 -20.10
CA ALA A 45 1.40 1.61 -18.69
C ALA A 45 -0.11 1.55 -18.55
N VAL A 46 -0.64 0.41 -18.09
CA VAL A 46 -2.05 0.30 -17.74
C VAL A 46 -2.30 1.21 -16.54
N SER A 47 -2.99 2.33 -16.79
CA SER A 47 -3.44 3.24 -15.74
C SER A 47 -4.47 2.52 -14.86
N VAL A 48 -4.01 1.89 -13.77
CA VAL A 48 -4.88 1.23 -12.79
C VAL A 48 -5.39 2.23 -11.75
N GLY A 49 -6.14 3.22 -12.24
CA GLY A 49 -7.05 3.98 -11.38
C GLY A 49 -8.08 3.04 -10.77
N ALA A 50 -7.87 2.64 -9.51
CA ALA A 50 -8.85 1.97 -8.65
C ALA A 50 -9.38 0.59 -9.08
N ALA A 51 -8.66 -0.20 -9.90
CA ALA A 51 -9.07 -1.58 -10.22
C ALA A 51 -8.31 -2.66 -9.42
N ASP A 52 -9.07 -3.43 -8.65
CA ASP A 52 -8.82 -4.79 -8.17
C ASP A 52 -7.42 -5.18 -7.62
N MET A 53 -7.32 -5.21 -6.28
CA MET A 53 -6.36 -6.04 -5.52
C MET A 53 -6.40 -7.55 -5.89
N ARG A 54 -7.40 -7.96 -6.67
CA ARG A 54 -7.66 -9.34 -7.10
C ARG A 54 -6.82 -9.75 -8.32
N VAL A 55 -6.30 -8.79 -9.10
CA VAL A 55 -5.43 -9.07 -10.26
C VAL A 55 -4.03 -9.49 -9.80
N LEU A 56 -3.43 -8.72 -8.88
CA LEU A 56 -2.15 -9.03 -8.23
C LEU A 56 -2.13 -10.43 -7.56
N ALA A 57 -3.27 -10.92 -7.09
CA ALA A 57 -3.37 -12.24 -6.45
C ALA A 57 -3.35 -13.43 -7.45
N LEU A 58 -3.64 -13.19 -8.74
CA LEU A 58 -3.77 -14.24 -9.76
C LEU A 58 -2.50 -14.44 -10.59
N GLU A 59 -1.64 -13.42 -10.67
CA GLU A 59 -0.40 -13.44 -11.46
C GLU A 59 0.78 -14.11 -10.73
N ASN A 60 0.65 -14.33 -9.41
CA ASN A 60 1.62 -15.05 -8.56
C ASN A 60 1.63 -16.57 -8.79
N ARG A 61 1.78 -17.04 -10.03
CA ARG A 61 1.81 -18.48 -10.37
C ARG A 61 3.19 -19.08 -10.63
N GLU A 62 4.24 -18.28 -10.77
CA GLU A 62 5.58 -18.81 -11.05
C GLU A 62 6.66 -18.18 -10.15
N GLY A 63 7.02 -18.93 -9.10
CA GLY A 63 8.41 -19.19 -8.68
C GLY A 63 9.35 -18.07 -8.19
N GLU A 64 9.11 -16.80 -8.49
CA GLU A 64 10.09 -15.73 -8.24
C GLU A 64 10.15 -15.33 -6.75
N PRO A 65 11.36 -15.21 -6.16
CA PRO A 65 11.52 -14.66 -4.83
C PRO A 65 11.27 -13.16 -4.86
N VAL A 66 10.15 -12.72 -4.28
CA VAL A 66 9.81 -11.30 -4.08
C VAL A 66 10.70 -10.66 -3.00
N ASP A 67 11.99 -10.54 -3.30
CA ASP A 67 12.97 -9.89 -2.45
C ASP A 67 12.89 -8.37 -2.60
N GLY A 68 12.44 -7.71 -1.53
CA GLY A 68 12.65 -6.29 -1.26
C GLY A 68 12.21 -5.26 -2.31
N LEU A 69 11.08 -4.57 -2.02
CA LEU A 69 10.59 -3.37 -2.72
C LEU A 69 10.19 -3.57 -4.19
N VAL A 70 8.88 -3.76 -4.41
CA VAL A 70 8.24 -3.29 -5.65
C VAL A 70 8.16 -1.76 -5.57
N ALA A 71 9.30 -1.11 -5.74
CA ALA A 71 9.38 0.31 -5.97
C ALA A 71 8.91 0.57 -7.40
N GLU A 72 7.62 0.82 -7.57
CA GLU A 72 7.12 1.48 -8.78
C GLU A 72 7.98 2.73 -9.00
N THR A 73 8.75 2.75 -10.09
CA THR A 73 9.62 3.89 -10.40
C THR A 73 8.71 5.11 -10.53
N PRO A 74 8.91 6.16 -9.73
CA PRO A 74 7.90 7.20 -9.60
C PRO A 74 7.62 7.87 -10.95
N PRO A 75 6.34 8.13 -11.27
CA PRO A 75 6.00 8.89 -12.47
C PRO A 75 6.68 10.26 -12.39
N ARG A 76 7.20 10.75 -13.52
CA ARG A 76 7.98 11.99 -13.57
C ARG A 76 7.17 13.26 -13.26
N ASP A 77 5.85 13.14 -13.16
CA ASP A 77 4.92 14.27 -13.06
C ASP A 77 4.57 14.58 -11.59
N GLU A 78 5.45 15.36 -10.96
CA GLU A 78 5.24 16.43 -9.95
C GLU A 78 4.02 16.34 -8.99
N GLY A 79 3.65 15.14 -8.54
CA GLY A 79 2.50 14.91 -7.67
C GLY A 79 2.82 14.22 -6.35
N LEU A 80 1.79 14.10 -5.51
CA LEU A 80 1.78 13.16 -4.39
C LEU A 80 1.69 11.72 -4.92
N TRP A 81 2.74 10.94 -4.68
CA TRP A 81 2.77 9.49 -4.92
C TRP A 81 3.31 8.79 -3.68
N TYR A 82 3.07 7.48 -3.56
CA TYR A 82 3.53 6.68 -2.43
C TYR A 82 4.11 5.34 -2.87
N GLN A 83 5.12 4.87 -2.16
CA GLN A 83 5.59 3.49 -2.24
C GLN A 83 4.86 2.62 -1.22
N VAL A 84 4.81 1.31 -1.48
CA VAL A 84 4.30 0.33 -0.50
C VAL A 84 5.49 -0.43 0.09
N TYR A 85 5.61 -0.35 1.42
CA TYR A 85 6.62 -1.05 2.20
C TYR A 85 5.97 -2.14 3.07
N VAL A 86 6.61 -3.31 3.18
CA VAL A 86 6.15 -4.40 4.04
C VAL A 86 6.95 -4.38 5.34
N VAL A 87 6.28 -4.19 6.47
CA VAL A 87 6.91 -4.11 7.80
C VAL A 87 7.61 -5.43 8.13
N LYS A 88 8.93 -5.37 8.36
CA LYS A 88 9.77 -6.51 8.73
C LYS A 88 9.87 -6.65 10.25
N LYS A 89 10.40 -7.79 10.71
CA LYS A 89 10.57 -8.07 12.14
C LYS A 89 11.69 -7.18 12.70
N GLY A 90 11.32 -6.32 13.65
CA GLY A 90 12.24 -5.40 14.32
C GLY A 90 12.14 -3.95 13.82
N ASP A 91 11.37 -3.70 12.75
CA ASP A 91 11.17 -2.35 12.23
C ASP A 91 10.44 -1.45 13.23
N ILE A 92 10.93 -0.23 13.38
CA ILE A 92 10.32 0.82 14.19
C ILE A 92 9.89 1.94 13.23
N PRO A 93 8.66 2.50 13.32
CA PRO A 93 8.19 3.55 12.41
C PRO A 93 9.10 4.79 12.32
N GLY A 94 9.84 5.11 13.37
CA GLY A 94 10.88 6.14 13.35
C GLY A 94 12.02 5.82 12.38
N GLN A 95 12.55 4.60 12.43
CA GLN A 95 13.63 4.13 11.55
C GLN A 95 13.15 3.96 10.11
N ILE A 96 11.90 3.50 9.90
CA ILE A 96 11.30 3.47 8.56
C ILE A 96 11.25 4.91 8.02
N ALA A 97 10.67 5.84 8.76
CA ALA A 97 10.52 7.23 8.33
C ALA A 97 11.87 7.88 7.97
N GLU A 98 12.88 7.70 8.83
CA GLU A 98 14.26 8.15 8.59
C GLU A 98 14.88 7.53 7.32
N THR A 99 14.70 6.22 7.10
CA THR A 99 15.21 5.51 5.91
C THR A 99 14.64 6.07 4.60
N PHE A 100 13.36 6.47 4.61
CA PHE A 100 12.68 7.02 3.44
C PHE A 100 12.68 8.56 3.38
N GLY A 101 13.33 9.24 4.33
CA GLY A 101 13.41 10.71 4.38
C GLY A 101 12.08 11.42 4.72
N VAL A 102 11.11 10.70 5.28
CA VAL A 102 9.80 11.24 5.70
C VAL A 102 9.72 11.47 7.21
N THR A 103 8.78 12.29 7.67
CA THR A 103 8.51 12.44 9.11
C THR A 103 7.64 11.31 9.66
N VAL A 104 7.77 11.03 10.96
CA VAL A 104 6.98 10.00 11.64
C VAL A 104 5.49 10.37 11.67
N ASP A 105 5.17 11.66 11.84
CA ASP A 105 3.82 12.22 11.71
C ASP A 105 3.22 12.04 10.30
N THR A 106 4.03 12.16 9.25
CA THR A 106 3.62 11.84 7.87
C THR A 106 3.26 10.36 7.77
N LEU A 107 4.18 9.47 8.17
CA LEU A 107 3.97 8.02 8.08
C LEU A 107 2.75 7.54 8.89
N ILE A 108 2.54 8.11 10.09
CA ILE A 108 1.40 7.81 10.97
C ILE A 108 0.08 8.26 10.34
N SER A 109 -0.02 9.53 9.92
CA SER A 109 -1.28 10.09 9.43
C SER A 109 -1.68 9.52 8.07
N PHE A 110 -0.72 9.31 7.16
CA PHE A 110 -0.97 8.78 5.82
C PHE A 110 -1.48 7.32 5.82
N ASN A 111 -1.23 6.57 6.90
CA ASN A 111 -1.65 5.18 7.09
C ASN A 111 -2.78 5.03 8.13
N ASP A 112 -3.39 6.13 8.59
CA ASP A 112 -4.44 6.14 9.62
C ASP A 112 -4.03 5.40 10.93
N ILE A 113 -2.74 5.42 11.28
CA ILE A 113 -2.20 4.66 12.42
C ILE A 113 -2.63 5.31 13.72
N ARG A 114 -3.57 4.68 14.42
CA ARG A 114 -4.05 5.14 15.74
C ARG A 114 -3.16 4.72 16.92
N ASN A 115 -2.29 3.74 16.73
CA ASN A 115 -1.37 3.26 17.76
C ASN A 115 -0.09 2.71 17.13
N THR A 116 1.02 3.42 17.32
CA THR A 116 2.35 3.06 16.79
C THR A 116 2.83 1.68 17.28
N ARG A 117 2.44 1.29 18.50
CA ARG A 117 2.82 0.01 19.13
C ARG A 117 1.97 -1.18 18.65
N ALA A 118 0.90 -0.94 17.87
CA ALA A 118 -0.01 -1.97 17.37
C ALA A 118 0.29 -2.42 15.93
N ILE A 119 1.30 -1.83 15.28
CA ILE A 119 1.72 -2.18 13.91
C ILE A 119 2.24 -3.62 13.89
N ARG A 120 1.78 -4.40 12.91
CA ARG A 120 2.10 -5.83 12.79
C ARG A 120 3.18 -6.07 11.76
N ILE A 121 4.05 -7.05 12.02
CA ILE A 121 4.98 -7.60 11.02
C ILE A 121 4.15 -8.16 9.84
N GLY A 122 4.60 -7.89 8.62
CA GLY A 122 3.89 -8.23 7.38
C GLY A 122 2.76 -7.27 7.00
N SER A 123 2.53 -6.19 7.76
CA SER A 123 1.59 -5.14 7.34
C SER A 123 2.17 -4.25 6.23
N PHE A 124 1.29 -3.77 5.36
CA PHE A 124 1.65 -2.83 4.30
C PHE A 124 1.55 -1.39 4.80
N LEU A 125 2.63 -0.62 4.68
CA LEU A 125 2.67 0.81 4.92
C LEU A 125 2.84 1.54 3.60
N LYS A 126 2.02 2.58 3.39
CA LYS A 126 2.15 3.53 2.29
C LYS A 126 3.08 4.65 2.72
N ILE A 127 4.14 4.90 1.97
CA ILE A 127 5.17 5.89 2.28
C ILE A 127 5.12 6.96 1.19
N PRO A 128 4.60 8.17 1.47
CA PRO A 128 4.51 9.24 0.48
C PRO A 128 5.89 9.82 0.15
N ASN A 129 6.00 10.48 -0.99
CA ASN A 129 7.24 11.12 -1.47
C ASN A 129 7.57 12.46 -0.81
N MET A 130 6.69 12.99 0.02
CA MET A 130 6.80 14.31 0.64
C MET A 130 6.25 14.31 2.06
N ASN A 131 6.72 15.26 2.87
CA ASN A 131 6.27 15.45 4.24
C ASN A 131 4.94 16.21 4.30
N GLY A 132 4.08 15.83 5.22
CA GLY A 132 2.76 16.42 5.42
C GLY A 132 1.83 15.52 6.22
N ILE A 133 0.67 16.02 6.62
CA ILE A 133 -0.33 15.21 7.30
C ILE A 133 -1.55 14.97 6.43
N LEU A 134 -2.19 13.82 6.64
CA LEU A 134 -3.51 13.57 6.10
C LEU A 134 -4.57 14.12 7.07
N HIS A 135 -5.38 15.08 6.60
CA HIS A 135 -6.52 15.69 7.32
C HIS A 135 -7.83 15.22 6.69
N GLU A 136 -8.85 15.00 7.52
CA GLU A 136 -10.21 14.66 7.07
C GLU A 136 -11.08 15.92 7.18
N VAL A 137 -11.66 16.36 6.06
CA VAL A 137 -12.46 17.59 5.97
C VAL A 137 -13.69 17.48 6.86
N ALA A 138 -13.76 18.34 7.87
CA ALA A 138 -14.90 18.45 8.78
C ALA A 138 -16.06 19.26 8.16
N PRO A 139 -17.30 19.12 8.67
CA PRO A 139 -18.40 19.98 8.24
C PRO A 139 -18.09 21.47 8.50
N GLY A 140 -18.16 22.27 7.44
CA GLY A 140 -17.81 23.70 7.47
C GLY A 140 -16.32 24.02 7.27
N ASP A 141 -15.43 23.03 7.09
CA ASP A 141 -14.04 23.30 6.70
C ASP A 141 -13.97 23.88 5.27
N THR A 142 -13.19 24.96 5.10
CA THR A 142 -12.78 25.49 3.79
C THR A 142 -11.30 25.26 3.56
N LEU A 143 -10.86 25.37 2.30
CA LEU A 143 -9.44 25.26 1.97
C LEU A 143 -8.62 26.32 2.73
N ASP A 144 -9.11 27.56 2.77
CA ASP A 144 -8.50 28.67 3.51
C ASP A 144 -8.47 28.45 5.03
N SER A 145 -9.55 27.92 5.64
CA SER A 145 -9.58 27.69 7.09
C SER A 145 -8.62 26.57 7.51
N ILE A 146 -8.50 25.51 6.70
CA ILE A 146 -7.51 24.45 6.91
C ILE A 146 -6.09 25.01 6.69
N ALA A 147 -5.86 25.70 5.57
CA ALA A 147 -4.55 26.27 5.23
C ALA A 147 -4.04 27.24 6.32
N ALA A 148 -4.91 28.13 6.81
CA ALA A 148 -4.60 29.05 7.91
C ALA A 148 -4.33 28.32 9.25
N LYS A 149 -5.08 27.26 9.57
CA LYS A 149 -4.89 26.46 10.79
C LYS A 149 -3.53 25.77 10.85
N TYR A 150 -2.98 25.37 9.70
CA TYR A 150 -1.69 24.69 9.61
C TYR A 150 -0.54 25.58 9.07
N SER A 151 -0.81 26.87 8.82
CA SER A 151 0.13 27.87 8.28
C SER A 151 0.74 27.49 6.91
N ILE A 152 -0.08 26.97 6.00
CA ILE A 152 0.31 26.52 4.64
C ILE A 152 -0.40 27.38 3.59
N SER A 153 0.13 27.48 2.37
CA SER A 153 -0.59 28.10 1.24
C SER A 153 -1.76 27.22 0.77
N PRO A 154 -2.98 27.77 0.61
CA PRO A 154 -4.12 27.01 0.08
C PRO A 154 -3.85 26.51 -1.35
N ASP A 155 -3.17 27.30 -2.18
CA ASP A 155 -2.82 26.94 -3.56
C ASP A 155 -1.97 25.67 -3.61
N ARG A 156 -0.97 25.58 -2.73
CA ARG A 156 -0.10 24.39 -2.61
C ARG A 156 -0.88 23.15 -2.16
N VAL A 157 -1.87 23.32 -1.28
CA VAL A 157 -2.77 22.23 -0.90
C VAL A 157 -3.66 21.81 -2.08
N ALA A 158 -4.16 22.77 -2.86
CA ALA A 158 -4.99 22.50 -4.04
C ALA A 158 -4.22 21.74 -5.13
N GLU A 159 -2.99 22.17 -5.42
CA GLU A 159 -2.08 21.54 -6.39
C GLU A 159 -1.78 20.08 -6.02
N VAL A 160 -1.27 19.84 -4.81
CA VAL A 160 -0.88 18.50 -4.34
C VAL A 160 -2.07 17.52 -4.28
N ASN A 161 -3.30 18.03 -4.05
CA ASN A 161 -4.52 17.22 -4.00
C ASN A 161 -5.36 17.24 -5.27
N ARG A 162 -4.87 17.90 -6.34
CA ARG A 162 -5.56 18.09 -7.64
C ARG A 162 -7.01 18.56 -7.44
N LEU A 163 -7.18 19.74 -6.83
CA LEU A 163 -8.47 20.38 -6.54
C LEU A 163 -8.87 21.37 -7.64
N ASP A 164 -9.76 20.98 -8.55
CA ASP A 164 -10.15 21.84 -9.68
C ASP A 164 -11.07 23.02 -9.33
N SER A 165 -11.80 22.96 -8.21
CA SER A 165 -12.95 23.85 -7.94
C SER A 165 -13.00 24.48 -6.55
N GLY A 166 -12.01 24.26 -5.69
CA GLY A 166 -11.96 24.79 -4.31
C GLY A 166 -13.04 24.26 -3.34
N ILE A 167 -14.14 23.69 -3.85
CA ILE A 167 -15.23 23.10 -3.06
C ILE A 167 -14.73 21.79 -2.43
N LEU A 168 -14.53 21.82 -1.11
CA LEU A 168 -14.25 20.62 -0.33
C LEU A 168 -15.56 19.87 -0.02
N ARG A 169 -15.49 18.54 -0.07
CA ARG A 169 -16.56 17.66 0.39
C ARG A 169 -16.20 17.14 1.77
N GLU A 170 -17.18 17.16 2.68
CA GLU A 170 -17.06 16.61 4.03
C GLU A 170 -16.63 15.14 3.98
N GLY A 171 -15.79 14.71 4.93
CA GLY A 171 -15.21 13.36 4.98
C GLY A 171 -14.15 13.07 3.90
N ARG A 172 -13.83 14.02 3.01
CA ARG A 172 -12.72 13.86 2.07
C ARG A 172 -11.39 13.90 2.82
N LYS A 173 -10.51 12.94 2.51
CA LYS A 173 -9.11 12.95 2.94
C LYS A 173 -8.30 13.90 2.06
N LEU A 174 -7.58 14.82 2.69
CA LEU A 174 -6.79 15.89 2.07
C LEU A 174 -5.36 15.83 2.64
N PHE A 175 -4.36 15.75 1.77
CA PHE A 175 -2.96 15.76 2.17
C PHE A 175 -2.44 17.19 2.31
N LEU A 176 -1.95 17.57 3.48
CA LEU A 176 -1.46 18.90 3.78
C LEU A 176 0.08 18.89 3.76
N PRO A 177 0.74 19.35 2.67
CA PRO A 177 2.20 19.34 2.58
C PRO A 177 2.81 20.24 3.66
N ASP A 178 3.95 19.81 4.22
CA ASP A 178 4.69 20.46 5.31
C ASP A 178 3.96 20.61 6.67
N ALA A 179 2.67 20.25 6.74
CA ALA A 179 1.94 20.16 7.99
C ALA A 179 2.56 19.12 8.93
N ARG A 180 2.35 19.30 10.24
CA ARG A 180 2.73 18.33 11.27
C ARG A 180 1.57 18.05 12.22
N LEU A 181 1.54 16.84 12.76
CA LEU A 181 0.60 16.48 13.83
C LEU A 181 0.93 17.27 15.10
N SER A 182 -0.10 17.56 15.91
CA SER A 182 0.13 18.21 17.20
C SER A 182 0.98 17.32 18.12
N SER A 183 1.82 17.92 18.96
CA SER A 183 2.65 17.18 19.92
C SER A 183 1.81 16.36 20.92
N PHE A 184 0.59 16.79 21.21
CA PHE A 184 -0.39 16.04 22.00
C PHE A 184 -0.85 14.78 21.25
N THR A 185 -1.31 14.93 20.01
CA THR A 185 -1.79 13.84 19.15
C THR A 185 -0.71 12.78 18.92
N LEU A 186 0.54 13.19 18.68
CA LEU A 186 1.66 12.26 18.51
C LEU A 186 1.93 11.43 19.78
N ARG A 187 1.88 12.06 20.96
CA ARG A 187 2.06 11.37 22.24
C ARG A 187 0.90 10.43 22.56
N GLU A 188 -0.31 10.77 22.15
CA GLU A 188 -1.48 9.88 22.24
C GLU A 188 -1.29 8.63 21.39
N ILE A 189 -0.95 8.80 20.11
CA ILE A 189 -0.75 7.70 19.15
C ILE A 189 0.46 6.81 19.53
N ASN A 190 1.53 7.39 20.07
CA ASN A 190 2.69 6.62 20.56
C ASN A 190 2.43 5.90 21.89
N GLY A 191 1.36 6.26 22.63
CA GLY A 191 1.09 5.72 23.96
C GLY A 191 1.99 6.29 25.06
N ASP A 192 2.49 7.52 24.87
CA ASP A 192 3.34 8.27 25.80
C ASP A 192 2.57 9.40 26.52
N LEU A 193 1.27 9.51 26.24
CA LEU A 193 0.38 10.47 26.88
C LEU A 193 0.09 10.03 28.32
N PHE A 194 0.86 10.58 29.26
CA PHE A 194 0.61 10.39 30.69
C PHE A 194 -0.74 10.98 31.08
N LYS A 195 -1.70 10.10 31.36
CA LYS A 195 -3.03 10.45 31.86
C LYS A 195 -3.06 10.18 33.37
N TRP A 196 -3.16 11.24 34.17
CA TRP A 196 -3.36 11.11 35.62
C TRP A 196 -4.56 10.18 35.90
N PRO A 197 -4.38 9.07 36.64
CA PRO A 197 -5.43 8.06 36.80
C PRO A 197 -6.57 8.53 37.71
N ILE A 198 -6.30 9.51 38.57
CA ILE A 198 -7.25 10.11 39.51
C ILE A 198 -7.33 11.60 39.22
N ARG A 199 -8.55 12.14 39.08
CA ARG A 199 -8.80 13.58 39.15
C ARG A 199 -9.12 13.92 40.61
N GLY A 200 -8.18 14.52 41.32
CA GLY A 200 -8.33 14.87 42.73
C GLY A 200 -7.25 15.83 43.19
N TRP A 201 -7.44 16.43 44.36
CA TRP A 201 -6.41 17.25 44.99
C TRP A 201 -5.26 16.36 45.48
N ILE A 202 -4.02 16.72 45.17
CA ILE A 202 -2.85 16.07 45.75
C ILE A 202 -2.75 16.55 47.20
N THR A 203 -3.28 15.77 48.14
CA THR A 203 -3.32 16.11 49.57
C THR A 203 -1.95 16.15 50.23
N SER A 204 -0.93 15.55 49.60
CA SER A 204 0.48 15.69 49.98
C SER A 204 1.42 15.40 48.82
N TRP A 205 2.51 16.15 48.73
CA TRP A 205 3.59 15.88 47.78
C TRP A 205 4.38 14.61 48.16
N TYR A 206 5.18 14.10 47.21
CA TYR A 206 6.09 12.98 47.47
C TYR A 206 7.35 13.47 48.20
N GLY A 207 7.73 12.78 49.28
CA GLY A 207 8.90 13.12 50.09
C GLY A 207 8.90 12.39 51.44
N TRP A 208 9.97 12.57 52.21
CA TRP A 208 9.99 12.19 53.63
C TRP A 208 9.00 13.03 54.43
N ARG A 209 8.40 12.43 55.45
CA ARG A 209 7.58 13.10 56.47
C ARG A 209 8.30 12.97 57.80
N ASP A 210 8.41 14.08 58.52
CA ASP A 210 8.92 14.13 59.89
C ASP A 210 7.78 13.96 60.91
N ASP A 211 6.85 13.04 60.62
CA ASP A 211 5.76 12.62 61.51
C ASP A 211 6.16 11.30 62.20
N PRO A 212 6.23 11.23 63.54
CA PRO A 212 6.51 10.00 64.30
C PRO A 212 5.29 9.08 64.46
#